data_AF-A0A8J7AZU5-F1
#
_entry.id   AF-A0A8J7AZU5-F1
#
_cell.length_a   1.000
_cell.length_b   1.000
_cell.length_c   1.000
_cell.angle_alpha   90.00
_cell.angle_beta   90.00
_cell.angle_gamma   90.00
#
_symmetry.space_group_name_H-M   'P 1'
#
loop_
_entity.id
_entity.type
_entity.pdbx_description
1 polymer ?
#
loop_
_entity_poly.entity_id
_entity_poly.type
_entity_poly.pdbx_seq_one_letter_code
_entity_poly.pdbx_strand_id
1 'polypeptide(L)'
;MVDTDFLALIEQGAECWNRWRAAHPEIQPDLSTAYLFGLTLAGYDLSSANLARACLIGANLRTANLSGANLSGAYASSADFSRATLSGADLSRGNFGEANFSEADLSNARASGANFASANLSGACLAGWQVDPTTALSDLRGSHVYLGLDGQQRRPQTGQFPPGALTALLQPPAPKPGAVRRPRQRDRRPVLIAGGTIAAIAATGLSLTLRSNSSTVTADEQALSITAREIASVSLPCQEPEPPALPVGSVSYEYKNGAVYYGEFIDGQPADGRGIMVYPSGNRYDGEYRAGKRAGCGTFTFSNGRGYTGQFEADKFSGQGTWILENGERYIGEFKDNQCNGQGTFIFSNGSSKSGVWHQGKLLNGSLSCEQGSLDLPASPDS
;
A
#
# COMPACT_ATOMS: atom_id res chain seq x y z
N MET A 1 -21.92 17.56 -14.21
CA MET A 1 -20.62 16.93 -13.89
C MET A 1 -20.83 15.45 -14.10
N VAL A 2 -20.08 14.84 -15.02
CA VAL A 2 -20.08 13.38 -15.13
C VAL A 2 -19.30 12.91 -13.91
N ASP A 3 -19.99 12.20 -13.02
CA ASP A 3 -19.36 11.46 -11.93
C ASP A 3 -18.38 10.48 -12.59
N THR A 4 -17.10 10.84 -12.59
CA THR A 4 -16.07 10.09 -13.31
C THR A 4 -15.59 9.03 -12.35
N ASP A 5 -15.90 7.78 -12.65
CA ASP A 5 -15.37 6.65 -11.91
C ASP A 5 -13.86 6.51 -12.20
N PHE A 6 -13.05 7.07 -11.30
CA PHE A 6 -11.59 7.05 -11.43
C PHE A 6 -11.02 5.64 -11.29
N LEU A 7 -11.71 4.73 -10.60
CA LEU A 7 -11.26 3.34 -10.48
C LEU A 7 -11.44 2.61 -11.81
N ALA A 8 -12.61 2.76 -12.43
CA ALA A 8 -12.86 2.23 -13.78
C ALA A 8 -11.90 2.83 -14.83
N LEU A 9 -11.44 4.06 -14.63
CA LEU A 9 -10.42 4.68 -15.49
C LEU A 9 -9.02 4.11 -15.25
N ILE A 10 -8.66 3.79 -13.99
CA ILE A 10 -7.42 3.10 -13.66
C ILE A 10 -7.40 1.70 -14.28
N GLU A 11 -8.51 0.98 -14.26
CA GLU A 11 -8.63 -0.36 -14.86
C GLU A 11 -8.38 -0.36 -16.37
N GLN A 12 -8.62 0.76 -17.05
CA GLN A 12 -8.34 0.92 -18.47
C GLN A 12 -6.85 1.15 -18.78
N GLY A 13 -6.00 1.28 -17.76
CA GLY A 13 -4.56 1.37 -17.90
C GLY A 13 -4.00 2.79 -17.95
N ALA A 14 -2.66 2.88 -17.81
CA ALA A 14 -1.92 4.14 -17.70
C ALA A 14 -2.15 5.07 -18.90
N GLU A 15 -2.27 4.53 -20.12
CA GLU A 15 -2.47 5.36 -21.32
C GLU A 15 -3.82 6.08 -21.30
N CYS A 16 -4.88 5.38 -20.90
CA CYS A 16 -6.24 5.93 -20.81
C CYS A 16 -6.30 6.98 -19.71
N TRP A 17 -5.75 6.65 -18.52
CA TRP A 17 -5.63 7.58 -17.41
C TRP A 17 -4.86 8.84 -17.79
N ASN A 18 -3.65 8.70 -18.34
CA ASN A 18 -2.78 9.82 -18.68
C ASN A 18 -3.38 10.71 -19.79
N ARG A 19 -4.08 10.11 -20.77
CA ARG A 19 -4.80 10.88 -21.79
C ARG A 19 -5.93 11.70 -21.18
N TRP A 20 -6.69 11.10 -20.26
CA TRP A 20 -7.74 11.79 -19.53
C TRP A 20 -7.18 12.91 -18.65
N ARG A 21 -6.08 12.68 -17.92
CA ARG A 21 -5.37 13.71 -17.14
C ARG A 21 -4.94 14.90 -17.99
N ALA A 22 -4.41 14.64 -19.19
CA ALA A 22 -4.02 15.68 -20.14
C ALA A 22 -5.21 16.50 -20.66
N ALA A 23 -6.39 15.89 -20.78
CA ALA A 23 -7.63 16.56 -21.19
C ALA A 23 -8.31 17.32 -20.04
N HIS A 24 -8.03 16.95 -18.78
CA HIS A 24 -8.68 17.48 -17.58
C HIS A 24 -7.67 17.90 -16.50
N PRO A 25 -6.72 18.81 -16.80
CA PRO A 25 -5.67 19.21 -15.85
C PRO A 25 -6.20 19.94 -14.60
N GLU A 26 -7.40 20.52 -14.69
CA GLU A 26 -8.08 21.23 -13.60
C GLU A 26 -8.70 20.30 -12.56
N ILE A 27 -8.97 19.04 -12.93
CA ILE A 27 -9.61 18.08 -12.04
C ILE A 27 -8.53 17.43 -11.16
N GLN A 28 -8.75 17.42 -9.86
CA GLN A 28 -7.95 16.63 -8.91
C GLN A 28 -8.67 15.30 -8.68
N PRO A 29 -8.11 14.15 -9.12
CA PRO A 29 -8.76 12.87 -8.94
C PRO A 29 -8.86 12.53 -7.46
N ASP A 30 -10.05 12.14 -7.01
CA ASP A 30 -10.26 11.64 -5.67
C ASP A 30 -10.22 10.12 -5.67
N LEU A 31 -9.12 9.60 -5.15
CA LEU A 31 -8.84 8.18 -4.90
C LEU A 31 -8.64 7.95 -3.39
N SER A 32 -9.16 8.85 -2.54
CA SER A 32 -9.05 8.67 -1.10
C SER A 32 -9.77 7.40 -0.70
N THR A 33 -9.17 6.68 0.25
CA THR A 33 -9.61 5.35 0.71
C THR A 33 -9.58 4.23 -0.34
N ALA A 34 -9.27 4.52 -1.61
CA ALA A 34 -9.29 3.55 -2.70
C ALA A 34 -8.47 2.30 -2.41
N TYR A 35 -8.97 1.14 -2.85
CA TYR A 35 -8.26 -0.12 -2.75
C TYR A 35 -7.44 -0.38 -4.02
N LEU A 36 -6.16 -0.10 -3.93
CA LEU A 36 -5.17 -0.20 -5.01
C LEU A 36 -4.11 -1.27 -4.69
N PHE A 37 -4.45 -2.23 -3.83
CA PHE A 37 -3.56 -3.31 -3.38
C PHE A 37 -2.98 -4.08 -4.56
N GLY A 38 -1.65 -4.20 -4.61
CA GLY A 38 -0.95 -4.97 -5.64
C GLY A 38 -1.15 -4.48 -7.08
N LEU A 39 -1.88 -3.38 -7.30
CA LEU A 39 -2.15 -2.88 -8.66
C LEU A 39 -0.89 -2.34 -9.30
N THR A 40 -0.82 -2.46 -10.63
CA THR A 40 0.23 -1.81 -11.41
C THR A 40 -0.21 -0.41 -11.82
N LEU A 41 0.35 0.58 -11.13
CA LEU A 41 0.18 2.01 -11.35
C LEU A 41 1.47 2.65 -11.93
N ALA A 42 2.34 1.84 -12.53
CA ALA A 42 3.60 2.30 -13.06
C ALA A 42 3.39 3.30 -14.21
N GLY A 43 4.04 4.47 -14.12
CA GLY A 43 3.96 5.53 -15.14
C GLY A 43 2.64 6.31 -15.18
N TYR A 44 1.74 6.12 -14.21
CA TYR A 44 0.53 6.92 -14.10
C TYR A 44 0.85 8.34 -13.67
N ASP A 45 0.13 9.31 -14.22
CA ASP A 45 0.11 10.70 -13.77
C ASP A 45 -0.93 10.91 -12.67
N LEU A 46 -0.53 10.59 -11.44
CA LEU A 46 -1.29 10.77 -10.20
C LEU A 46 -0.97 12.12 -9.52
N SER A 47 -0.42 13.09 -10.27
CA SER A 47 -0.07 14.40 -9.73
C SER A 47 -1.28 15.10 -9.12
N SER A 48 -1.10 15.68 -7.93
CA SER A 48 -2.16 16.33 -7.14
C SER A 48 -3.39 15.47 -6.85
N ALA A 49 -3.34 14.15 -7.08
CA ALA A 49 -4.44 13.26 -6.74
C ALA A 49 -4.59 13.15 -5.22
N ASN A 50 -5.84 13.02 -4.76
CA ASN A 50 -6.13 12.70 -3.38
C ASN A 50 -6.08 11.18 -3.21
N LEU A 51 -5.03 10.65 -2.59
CA LEU A 51 -4.81 9.24 -2.23
C LEU A 51 -4.85 9.05 -0.72
N ALA A 52 -5.45 9.99 0.02
CA ALA A 52 -5.48 9.94 1.47
C ALA A 52 -6.11 8.62 1.93
N ARG A 53 -5.40 7.89 2.78
CA ARG A 53 -5.85 6.61 3.36
C ARG A 53 -6.14 5.51 2.33
N ALA A 54 -5.68 5.66 1.08
CA ALA A 54 -5.76 4.61 0.09
C ALA A 54 -4.91 3.39 0.50
N CYS A 55 -5.34 2.21 0.10
CA CYS A 55 -4.57 0.98 0.25
C CYS A 55 -3.73 0.74 -1.00
N LEU A 56 -2.44 1.01 -0.91
CA LEU A 56 -1.41 0.85 -1.92
C LEU A 56 -0.43 -0.29 -1.57
N ILE A 57 -0.76 -1.16 -0.62
CA ILE A 57 0.14 -2.22 -0.15
C ILE A 57 0.55 -3.10 -1.33
N GLY A 58 1.86 -3.27 -1.52
CA GLY A 58 2.43 -4.05 -2.63
C GLY A 58 2.17 -3.47 -4.04
N ALA A 59 1.55 -2.29 -4.16
CA ALA A 59 1.28 -1.69 -5.46
C ALA A 59 2.59 -1.31 -6.17
N ASN A 60 2.59 -1.44 -7.51
CA ASN A 60 3.72 -1.04 -8.34
C ASN A 60 3.47 0.39 -8.87
N LEU A 61 4.06 1.39 -8.22
CA LEU A 61 4.02 2.81 -8.61
C LEU A 61 5.33 3.26 -9.28
N ARG A 62 6.10 2.33 -9.82
CA ARG A 62 7.38 2.63 -10.45
C ARG A 62 7.20 3.71 -11.51
N THR A 63 8.05 4.74 -11.51
CA THR A 63 8.01 5.86 -12.46
C THR A 63 6.69 6.66 -12.48
N ALA A 64 5.76 6.44 -11.55
CA ALA A 64 4.55 7.23 -11.44
C ALA A 64 4.86 8.68 -11.05
N ASN A 65 4.06 9.62 -11.52
CA ASN A 65 4.09 11.01 -11.09
C ASN A 65 3.06 11.21 -9.98
N LEU A 66 3.53 11.44 -8.76
CA LEU A 66 2.75 11.73 -7.55
C LEU A 66 3.10 13.13 -7.00
N SER A 67 3.62 14.02 -7.84
CA SER A 67 3.98 15.38 -7.42
C SER A 67 2.78 16.09 -6.82
N GLY A 68 2.97 16.64 -5.60
CA GLY A 68 1.91 17.29 -4.83
C GLY A 68 0.72 16.41 -4.44
N ALA A 69 0.77 15.09 -4.64
CA ALA A 69 -0.33 14.20 -4.28
C ALA A 69 -0.50 14.14 -2.75
N ASN A 70 -1.75 13.92 -2.30
CA ASN A 70 -2.06 13.72 -0.90
C ASN A 70 -2.11 12.22 -0.60
N LEU A 71 -1.08 11.65 0.01
CA LEU A 71 -1.03 10.27 0.51
C LEU A 71 -1.14 10.23 2.05
N SER A 72 -1.72 11.25 2.67
CA SER A 72 -1.82 11.29 4.13
C SER A 72 -2.62 10.09 4.67
N GLY A 73 -2.03 9.37 5.63
CA GLY A 73 -2.62 8.15 6.19
C GLY A 73 -2.71 6.95 5.23
N ALA A 74 -2.10 7.01 4.03
CA ALA A 74 -2.13 5.89 3.08
C ALA A 74 -1.43 4.64 3.62
N TYR A 75 -1.90 3.47 3.21
CA TYR A 75 -1.30 2.17 3.54
C TYR A 75 -0.52 1.67 2.33
N ALA A 76 0.79 1.91 2.29
CA ALA A 76 1.65 1.62 1.15
C ALA A 76 2.87 0.77 1.55
N SER A 77 2.70 -0.12 2.52
CA SER A 77 3.77 -1.05 2.90
C SER A 77 4.14 -1.95 1.73
N SER A 78 5.43 -2.22 1.56
CA SER A 78 5.99 -3.03 0.47
C SER A 78 5.65 -2.54 -0.96
N ALA A 79 5.10 -1.33 -1.11
CA ALA A 79 4.83 -0.75 -2.42
C ALA A 79 6.13 -0.36 -3.14
N ASP A 80 6.15 -0.45 -4.47
CA ASP A 80 7.28 -0.05 -5.29
C ASP A 80 7.09 1.37 -5.83
N PHE A 81 7.70 2.35 -5.17
CA PHE A 81 7.81 3.74 -5.63
C PHE A 81 9.13 4.00 -6.37
N SER A 82 9.82 2.96 -6.88
CA SER A 82 11.12 3.16 -7.52
C SER A 82 11.02 4.14 -8.68
N ARG A 83 11.91 5.14 -8.69
CA ARG A 83 11.97 6.19 -9.73
C ARG A 83 10.69 7.01 -9.87
N ALA A 84 9.78 6.95 -8.89
CA ALA A 84 8.58 7.78 -8.86
C ALA A 84 8.91 9.23 -8.47
N THR A 85 8.08 10.16 -8.89
CA THR A 85 8.19 11.59 -8.51
C THR A 85 7.17 11.88 -7.41
N LEU A 86 7.60 12.11 -6.18
CA LEU A 86 6.76 12.48 -5.02
C LEU A 86 7.08 13.89 -4.51
N SER A 87 7.64 14.75 -5.36
CA SER A 87 8.04 16.09 -4.93
C SER A 87 6.84 16.88 -4.39
N GLY A 88 6.98 17.43 -3.19
CA GLY A 88 5.93 18.15 -2.48
C GLY A 88 4.71 17.31 -2.05
N ALA A 89 4.73 15.98 -2.20
CA ALA A 89 3.63 15.12 -1.77
C ALA A 89 3.45 15.14 -0.25
N ASP A 90 2.22 14.95 0.21
CA ASP A 90 1.93 14.75 1.64
C ASP A 90 1.86 13.26 1.97
N LEU A 91 2.87 12.74 2.65
CA LEU A 91 2.99 11.35 3.11
C LEU A 91 2.67 11.21 4.61
N SER A 92 2.18 12.29 5.24
CA SER A 92 2.06 12.38 6.70
C SER A 92 1.13 11.29 7.25
N ARG A 93 1.49 10.65 8.36
CA ARG A 93 0.76 9.55 9.02
C ARG A 93 0.54 8.30 8.16
N GLY A 94 1.11 8.21 6.96
CA GLY A 94 1.03 7.01 6.11
C GLY A 94 1.96 5.89 6.58
N ASN A 95 1.65 4.67 6.18
CA ASN A 95 2.48 3.49 6.42
C ASN A 95 3.20 3.07 5.13
N PHE A 96 4.50 3.33 5.07
CA PHE A 96 5.40 3.01 3.96
C PHE A 96 6.50 2.02 4.40
N GLY A 97 6.20 1.19 5.40
CA GLY A 97 7.13 0.16 5.88
C GLY A 97 7.54 -0.77 4.74
N GLU A 98 8.83 -1.08 4.63
CA GLU A 98 9.42 -1.94 3.58
C GLU A 98 9.20 -1.47 2.13
N ALA A 99 8.61 -0.29 1.92
CA ALA A 99 8.39 0.25 0.59
C ALA A 99 9.72 0.59 -0.11
N ASN A 100 9.72 0.46 -1.43
CA ASN A 100 10.88 0.74 -2.26
C ASN A 100 10.81 2.16 -2.85
N PHE A 101 11.63 3.06 -2.35
CA PHE A 101 11.81 4.43 -2.86
C PHE A 101 13.14 4.60 -3.59
N SER A 102 13.72 3.52 -4.12
CA SER A 102 15.01 3.62 -4.82
C SER A 102 14.91 4.58 -6.00
N GLU A 103 15.80 5.55 -6.08
CA GLU A 103 15.84 6.61 -7.11
C GLU A 103 14.57 7.50 -7.16
N ALA A 104 13.72 7.48 -6.12
CA ALA A 104 12.53 8.32 -6.05
C ALA A 104 12.88 9.78 -5.71
N ASP A 105 12.07 10.71 -6.19
CA ASP A 105 12.15 12.13 -5.81
C ASP A 105 11.18 12.41 -4.65
N LEU A 106 11.70 12.57 -3.44
CA LEU A 106 10.95 12.94 -2.23
C LEU A 106 11.17 14.42 -1.86
N SER A 107 11.68 15.24 -2.79
CA SER A 107 12.03 16.62 -2.49
C SER A 107 10.82 17.41 -1.99
N ASN A 108 10.99 18.13 -0.88
CA ASN A 108 9.94 18.90 -0.21
C ASN A 108 8.70 18.10 0.27
N ALA A 109 8.70 16.77 0.18
CA ALA A 109 7.58 15.95 0.66
C ALA A 109 7.45 16.05 2.20
N ARG A 110 6.22 15.90 2.70
CA ARG A 110 5.92 15.93 4.14
C ARG A 110 5.72 14.51 4.66
N ALA A 111 6.37 14.13 5.75
CA ALA A 111 6.31 12.77 6.29
C ALA A 111 6.05 12.73 7.81
N SER A 112 5.50 13.81 8.38
CA SER A 112 5.17 13.89 9.81
C SER A 112 4.32 12.70 10.28
N GLY A 113 4.79 11.97 11.29
CA GLY A 113 4.09 10.81 11.84
C GLY A 113 4.02 9.58 10.93
N ALA A 114 4.70 9.58 9.78
CA ALA A 114 4.67 8.47 8.85
C ALA A 114 5.61 7.34 9.28
N ASN A 115 5.32 6.11 8.85
CA ASN A 115 6.17 4.95 9.05
C ASN A 115 6.97 4.63 7.78
N PHE A 116 8.29 4.64 7.87
CA PHE A 116 9.23 4.22 6.82
C PHE A 116 10.14 3.09 7.30
N ALA A 117 9.75 2.34 8.33
CA ALA A 117 10.56 1.26 8.87
C ALA A 117 10.99 0.30 7.76
N SER A 118 12.29 -0.03 7.68
CA SER A 118 12.85 -0.91 6.64
C SER A 118 12.71 -0.45 5.18
N ALA A 119 12.24 0.77 4.91
CA ALA A 119 12.10 1.28 3.55
C ALA A 119 13.46 1.44 2.85
N ASN A 120 13.48 1.24 1.53
CA ASN A 120 14.68 1.40 0.70
C ASN A 120 14.73 2.80 0.05
N LEU A 121 15.68 3.63 0.45
CA LEU A 121 15.89 4.99 -0.06
C LEU A 121 17.13 5.08 -0.98
N SER A 122 17.63 3.97 -1.52
CA SER A 122 18.84 3.96 -2.36
C SER A 122 18.70 4.88 -3.58
N GLY A 123 19.49 5.95 -3.63
CA GLY A 123 19.47 6.93 -4.71
C GLY A 123 18.33 7.93 -4.64
N ALA A 124 17.53 7.94 -3.57
CA ALA A 124 16.43 8.88 -3.43
C ALA A 124 16.92 10.33 -3.23
N CYS A 125 16.16 11.28 -3.77
CA CYS A 125 16.34 12.71 -3.52
C CYS A 125 15.51 13.12 -2.30
N LEU A 126 16.18 13.55 -1.23
CA LEU A 126 15.57 13.93 0.06
C LEU A 126 15.68 15.44 0.31
N ALA A 127 15.93 16.23 -0.74
CA ALA A 127 16.12 17.67 -0.62
C ALA A 127 14.87 18.36 -0.04
N GLY A 128 14.97 18.88 1.17
CA GLY A 128 13.83 19.49 1.87
C GLY A 128 12.76 18.49 2.32
N TRP A 129 13.04 17.18 2.34
CA TRP A 129 12.13 16.19 2.89
C TRP A 129 11.86 16.48 4.37
N GLN A 130 10.58 16.66 4.73
CA GLN A 130 10.17 17.13 6.05
C GLN A 130 9.78 15.94 6.93
N VAL A 131 10.71 15.51 7.78
CA VAL A 131 10.49 14.51 8.82
C VAL A 131 10.52 15.15 10.20
N ASP A 132 9.92 14.49 11.18
CA ASP A 132 9.89 14.95 12.58
C ASP A 132 10.12 13.77 13.56
N PRO A 133 10.22 14.01 14.89
CA PRO A 133 10.45 12.95 15.87
C PRO A 133 9.36 11.86 15.93
N THR A 134 8.19 12.08 15.34
CA THR A 134 7.10 11.10 15.25
C THR A 134 7.18 10.23 13.99
N THR A 135 8.08 10.57 13.07
CA THR A 135 8.32 9.79 11.85
C THR A 135 9.17 8.56 12.19
N ALA A 136 8.66 7.36 11.94
CA ALA A 136 9.38 6.12 12.20
C ALA A 136 10.36 5.82 11.08
N LEU A 137 11.65 5.93 11.38
CA LEU A 137 12.76 5.79 10.42
C LEU A 137 13.72 4.65 10.82
N SER A 138 13.21 3.61 11.51
CA SER A 138 14.01 2.46 11.93
C SER A 138 14.44 1.62 10.74
N ASP A 139 15.67 1.12 10.76
CA ASP A 139 16.18 0.15 9.77
C ASP A 139 16.11 0.59 8.31
N LEU A 140 16.12 1.89 8.03
CA LEU A 140 16.18 2.41 6.66
C LEU A 140 17.37 1.83 5.89
N ARG A 141 17.09 1.41 4.65
CA ARG A 141 18.07 0.82 3.74
C ARG A 141 18.46 1.84 2.69
N GLY A 142 19.73 1.86 2.29
CA GLY A 142 20.21 2.81 1.29
C GLY A 142 21.69 2.67 0.98
N SER A 143 22.06 2.68 -0.31
CA SER A 143 23.47 2.75 -0.73
C SER A 143 24.01 4.18 -0.85
N HIS A 144 23.15 5.13 -1.18
CA HIS A 144 23.42 6.56 -1.26
C HIS A 144 22.10 7.34 -1.25
N VAL A 145 22.14 8.64 -0.95
CA VAL A 145 20.99 9.57 -1.06
C VAL A 145 21.46 10.95 -1.53
N TYR A 146 20.55 11.77 -2.03
CA TYR A 146 20.82 13.16 -2.40
C TYR A 146 20.11 14.11 -1.42
N LEU A 147 20.83 15.08 -0.85
CA LEU A 147 20.27 16.01 0.15
C LEU A 147 20.01 17.42 -0.38
N GLY A 148 20.45 17.73 -1.60
CA GLY A 148 20.33 19.04 -2.22
C GLY A 148 19.96 18.95 -3.69
N LEU A 149 19.33 20.00 -4.20
CA LEU A 149 18.96 20.15 -5.63
C LEU A 149 20.19 20.33 -6.52
N ASP A 150 21.35 20.59 -5.93
CA ASP A 150 22.66 20.70 -6.57
C ASP A 150 23.33 19.32 -6.82
N GLY A 151 22.65 18.22 -6.50
CA GLY A 151 23.14 16.86 -6.75
C GLY A 151 24.17 16.38 -5.72
N GLN A 152 24.27 17.03 -4.56
CA GLN A 152 25.20 16.60 -3.51
C GLN A 152 24.82 15.23 -2.95
N GLN A 153 25.59 14.23 -3.38
CA GLN A 153 25.44 12.84 -2.96
C GLN A 153 26.02 12.63 -1.55
N ARG A 154 25.25 11.99 -0.67
CA ARG A 154 25.76 11.39 0.57
C ARG A 154 25.91 9.90 0.36
N ARG A 155 27.15 9.42 0.48
CA ARG A 155 27.50 8.01 0.32
C ARG A 155 28.39 7.53 1.46
N PRO A 156 28.06 6.40 2.11
CA PRO A 156 28.92 5.76 3.10
C PRO A 156 30.06 5.00 2.40
N GLN A 157 31.22 4.91 3.06
CA GLN A 157 32.41 4.23 2.50
C GLN A 157 32.18 2.73 2.27
N THR A 158 31.32 2.12 3.07
CA THR A 158 30.95 0.69 3.02
C THR A 158 29.95 0.34 1.91
N GLY A 159 29.45 1.33 1.16
CA GLY A 159 28.48 1.12 0.07
C GLY A 159 27.02 0.93 0.52
N GLN A 160 26.77 0.70 1.81
CA GLN A 160 25.46 0.79 2.45
C GLN A 160 25.56 1.58 3.76
N PHE A 161 24.53 2.35 4.10
CA PHE A 161 24.47 3.03 5.38
C PHE A 161 24.39 1.98 6.50
N PRO A 162 25.24 2.08 7.55
CA PRO A 162 25.06 1.28 8.75
C PRO A 162 23.67 1.53 9.37
N PRO A 163 23.13 0.57 10.13
CA PRO A 163 21.85 0.75 10.82
C PRO A 163 21.80 2.07 11.60
N GLY A 164 20.74 2.85 11.38
CA GLY A 164 20.53 4.16 12.03
C GLY A 164 21.37 5.33 11.49
N ALA A 165 22.40 5.09 10.66
CA ALA A 165 23.23 6.17 10.13
C ALA A 165 22.46 7.09 9.18
N LEU A 166 21.58 6.52 8.35
CA LEU A 166 20.71 7.29 7.47
C LEU A 166 19.68 8.10 8.27
N THR A 167 19.13 7.52 9.33
CA THR A 167 18.22 8.20 10.27
C THR A 167 18.87 9.41 10.93
N ALA A 168 20.13 9.27 11.36
CA ALA A 168 20.88 10.35 12.00
C ALA A 168 21.15 11.53 11.06
N LEU A 169 21.20 11.31 9.73
CA LEU A 169 21.35 12.40 8.74
C LEU A 169 20.08 13.26 8.60
N LEU A 170 18.93 12.70 8.93
CA LEU A 170 17.62 13.33 8.75
C LEU A 170 17.12 14.04 10.00
N GLN A 171 17.73 13.77 11.16
CA GLN A 171 17.41 14.44 12.40
C GLN A 171 18.17 15.77 12.53
N PRO A 172 17.56 16.79 13.15
CA PRO A 172 18.28 18.03 13.45
C PRO A 172 19.50 17.72 14.34
N PRO A 173 20.61 18.47 14.19
CA PRO A 173 21.82 18.21 14.96
C PRO A 173 21.50 18.29 16.45
N ALA A 174 21.96 17.29 17.21
CA ALA A 174 21.75 17.22 18.65
C ALA A 174 22.15 18.56 19.32
N PRO A 175 21.34 19.09 20.25
CA PRO A 175 21.67 20.32 20.94
C PRO A 175 23.02 20.15 21.64
N LYS A 176 23.97 21.04 21.34
CA LYS A 176 25.28 21.04 21.99
C LYS A 176 25.07 21.14 23.51
N PRO A 177 25.62 20.22 24.33
CA PRO A 177 25.57 20.36 25.78
C PRO A 177 26.25 21.68 26.18
N GLY A 178 25.52 22.58 26.82
CA GLY A 178 26.12 23.74 27.52
C GLY A 178 25.89 25.15 26.96
N ALA A 179 24.96 25.39 26.03
CA ALA A 179 24.60 26.76 25.65
C ALA A 179 23.49 27.34 26.54
N VAL A 180 23.84 27.77 27.75
CA VAL A 180 22.97 28.62 28.60
C VAL A 180 22.72 29.93 27.86
N ARG A 181 21.53 30.10 27.26
CA ARG A 181 21.13 31.35 26.61
C ARG A 181 20.73 32.37 27.68
N ARG A 182 21.58 33.39 27.90
CA ARG A 182 21.13 34.66 28.50
C ARG A 182 20.29 35.43 27.47
N PRO A 183 19.17 36.07 27.84
CA PRO A 183 18.35 36.81 26.90
C PRO A 183 19.10 38.09 26.47
N ARG A 184 19.35 38.25 25.17
CA ARG A 184 19.85 39.50 24.59
C ARG A 184 18.67 40.40 24.22
N GLN A 185 18.71 41.63 24.73
CA GLN A 185 17.83 42.74 24.38
C GLN A 185 17.77 42.94 22.87
N ARG A 186 16.55 43.21 22.39
CA ARG A 186 16.26 43.69 21.03
C ARG A 186 16.93 45.04 20.84
N ASP A 187 17.91 45.10 19.95
CA ASP A 187 18.23 46.33 19.23
C ASP A 187 17.75 46.21 17.79
N ARG A 188 16.77 47.04 17.44
CA ARG A 188 16.26 47.21 16.09
C ARG A 188 17.21 48.14 15.33
N ARG A 189 17.71 47.71 14.17
CA ARG A 189 18.11 48.61 13.08
C ARG A 189 17.64 48.03 11.74
N PRO A 190 17.07 48.83 10.82
CA PRO A 190 16.60 48.36 9.51
C PRO A 190 17.57 48.77 8.39
N VAL A 191 17.73 47.92 7.36
CA VAL A 191 18.23 48.28 6.00
C VAL A 191 17.66 47.23 5.02
N LEU A 192 16.71 47.53 4.12
CA LEU A 192 16.75 48.19 2.80
C LEU A 192 17.30 47.33 1.61
N ILE A 193 16.35 46.81 0.80
CA ILE A 193 16.23 46.69 -0.67
C ILE A 193 17.36 46.07 -1.53
N ALA A 194 17.00 45.06 -2.34
CA ALA A 194 17.13 44.95 -3.82
C ALA A 194 16.75 43.51 -4.23
N GLY A 195 15.91 43.21 -5.23
CA GLY A 195 15.85 43.76 -6.57
C GLY A 195 16.66 42.86 -7.51
N GLY A 196 16.04 41.83 -8.12
CA GLY A 196 16.73 40.92 -9.04
C GLY A 196 15.76 40.01 -9.81
N THR A 197 15.72 40.23 -11.13
CA THR A 197 14.83 39.69 -12.16
C THR A 197 15.08 38.24 -12.57
N ILE A 198 14.01 37.60 -13.05
CA ILE A 198 13.94 36.25 -13.63
C ILE A 198 14.40 36.29 -15.09
N ALA A 199 15.25 35.34 -15.50
CA ALA A 199 15.57 35.08 -16.91
C ALA A 199 15.09 33.68 -17.31
N ALA A 200 14.19 33.63 -18.28
CA ALA A 200 13.72 32.45 -18.98
C ALA A 200 14.69 32.09 -20.13
N ILE A 201 14.92 30.80 -20.39
CA ILE A 201 15.53 30.31 -21.63
C ILE A 201 14.74 29.11 -22.15
N ALA A 202 14.47 29.18 -23.45
CA ALA A 202 13.51 28.43 -24.23
C ALA A 202 13.97 27.01 -24.64
N ALA A 203 12.96 26.25 -25.04
CA ALA A 203 13.00 24.88 -25.54
C ALA A 203 13.44 24.76 -27.02
N THR A 204 14.09 23.64 -27.32
CA THR A 204 14.12 22.91 -28.60
C THR A 204 14.45 21.46 -28.22
N GLY A 205 13.74 20.38 -28.56
CA GLY A 205 12.95 20.08 -29.75
C GLY A 205 13.72 19.04 -30.58
N LEU A 206 13.48 17.74 -30.39
CA LEU A 206 13.77 16.70 -31.41
C LEU A 206 12.98 15.40 -31.15
N SER A 207 12.14 15.04 -32.12
CA SER A 207 11.37 13.79 -32.19
C SER A 207 12.20 12.64 -32.74
N LEU A 208 11.96 11.42 -32.27
CA LEU A 208 12.42 10.18 -32.90
C LEU A 208 11.32 9.12 -32.85
N THR A 209 10.87 8.73 -34.04
CA THR A 209 9.88 7.69 -34.35
C THR A 209 10.43 6.29 -34.08
N LEU A 210 9.65 5.44 -33.41
CA LEU A 210 9.89 4.00 -33.28
C LEU A 210 8.96 3.21 -34.22
N ARG A 211 9.56 2.31 -35.01
CA ARG A 211 8.85 1.31 -35.82
C ARG A 211 8.63 0.04 -35.00
N SER A 212 7.44 -0.52 -35.18
CA SER A 212 6.96 -1.82 -34.72
C SER A 212 7.76 -3.00 -35.28
N ASN A 213 7.82 -4.09 -34.52
CA ASN A 213 7.64 -5.42 -35.09
C ASN A 213 7.04 -6.39 -34.07
N SER A 214 5.91 -6.95 -34.46
CA SER A 214 5.20 -8.08 -33.88
C SER A 214 5.92 -9.39 -34.16
N SER A 215 5.93 -10.31 -33.19
CA SER A 215 6.01 -11.75 -33.45
C SER A 215 5.30 -12.52 -32.35
N THR A 216 4.25 -13.22 -32.77
CA THR A 216 3.42 -14.19 -32.05
C THR A 216 4.23 -15.38 -31.54
N VAL A 217 3.92 -15.86 -30.33
CA VAL A 217 4.24 -17.24 -29.90
C VAL A 217 2.98 -17.85 -29.30
N THR A 218 2.35 -18.72 -30.09
CA THR A 218 1.39 -19.72 -29.65
C THR A 218 2.15 -20.88 -29.04
N ALA A 219 1.89 -21.21 -27.77
CA ALA A 219 2.13 -22.54 -27.23
C ALA A 219 1.27 -22.74 -25.97
N ASP A 220 0.47 -23.81 -26.02
CA ASP A 220 -0.01 -24.61 -24.89
C ASP A 220 -1.29 -24.20 -24.13
N GLU A 221 -2.42 -24.13 -24.86
CA GLU A 221 -3.77 -24.10 -24.27
C GLU A 221 -4.31 -25.49 -23.84
N GLN A 222 -3.56 -26.58 -23.99
CA GLN A 222 -4.08 -27.94 -23.74
C GLN A 222 -3.63 -28.57 -22.40
N ALA A 223 -2.67 -27.99 -21.69
CA ALA A 223 -2.28 -28.43 -20.34
C ALA A 223 -3.16 -27.87 -19.20
N LEU A 224 -4.05 -26.90 -19.49
CA LEU A 224 -4.97 -26.27 -18.52
C LEU A 224 -6.24 -27.11 -18.21
N SER A 225 -6.38 -28.30 -18.80
CA SER A 225 -7.69 -28.95 -18.96
C SER A 225 -8.12 -29.93 -17.86
N ILE A 226 -7.30 -30.20 -16.83
CA ILE A 226 -7.66 -31.11 -15.74
C ILE A 226 -7.80 -30.36 -14.40
N THR A 227 -6.89 -29.44 -14.09
CA THR A 227 -6.90 -28.66 -12.84
C THR A 227 -8.05 -27.65 -12.75
N ALA A 228 -8.41 -26.99 -13.86
CA ALA A 228 -9.53 -26.04 -13.89
C ALA A 228 -10.89 -26.70 -13.66
N ARG A 229 -11.07 -27.98 -14.07
CA ARG A 229 -12.33 -28.71 -13.90
C ARG A 229 -12.58 -29.21 -12.48
N GLU A 230 -11.54 -29.62 -11.75
CA GLU A 230 -11.66 -30.01 -10.33
C GLU A 230 -11.90 -28.80 -9.43
N ILE A 231 -11.20 -27.68 -9.67
CA ILE A 231 -11.41 -26.42 -8.93
C ILE A 231 -12.81 -25.84 -9.19
N ALA A 232 -13.33 -25.94 -10.42
CA ALA A 232 -14.67 -25.46 -10.79
C ALA A 232 -15.82 -26.27 -10.13
N SER A 233 -15.54 -27.44 -9.56
CA SER A 233 -16.54 -28.25 -8.84
C SER A 233 -16.72 -27.83 -7.37
N VAL A 234 -15.80 -27.04 -6.82
CA VAL A 234 -15.93 -26.45 -5.49
C VAL A 234 -16.81 -25.21 -5.63
N SER A 235 -18.11 -25.40 -5.46
CA SER A 235 -19.06 -24.28 -5.37
C SER A 235 -18.79 -23.52 -4.06
N LEU A 236 -17.89 -22.54 -4.10
CA LEU A 236 -17.65 -21.67 -2.96
C LEU A 236 -18.92 -20.83 -2.72
N PRO A 237 -19.52 -20.90 -1.51
CA PRO A 237 -20.74 -20.15 -1.18
C PRO A 237 -20.51 -18.64 -1.19
N CYS A 238 -19.28 -18.23 -0.91
CA CYS A 238 -18.80 -16.89 -1.13
C CYS A 238 -18.02 -16.90 -2.44
N GLN A 239 -18.63 -16.42 -3.52
CA GLN A 239 -17.86 -16.00 -4.70
C GLN A 239 -16.99 -14.83 -4.26
N GLU A 240 -15.75 -14.74 -4.78
CA GLU A 240 -14.92 -13.54 -4.68
C GLU A 240 -15.76 -12.38 -5.25
N PRO A 241 -16.42 -11.57 -4.40
CA PRO A 241 -17.21 -10.46 -4.93
C PRO A 241 -16.17 -9.45 -5.42
N GLU A 242 -16.47 -8.74 -6.50
CA GLU A 242 -15.81 -7.45 -6.70
C GLU A 242 -15.87 -6.70 -5.36
N PRO A 243 -14.70 -6.29 -4.80
CA PRO A 243 -14.66 -5.66 -3.50
C PRO A 243 -15.68 -4.52 -3.55
N PRO A 244 -16.73 -4.53 -2.70
CA PRO A 244 -17.78 -3.54 -2.79
C PRO A 244 -17.12 -2.16 -2.77
N ALA A 245 -17.51 -1.30 -3.72
CA ALA A 245 -17.06 0.09 -3.72
C ALA A 245 -17.24 0.63 -2.31
N LEU A 246 -16.14 1.12 -1.72
CA LEU A 246 -16.17 1.71 -0.38
C LEU A 246 -17.29 2.75 -0.38
N PRO A 247 -18.17 2.76 0.65
CA PRO A 247 -19.20 3.78 0.73
C PRO A 247 -18.50 5.14 0.70
N VAL A 248 -18.83 5.95 -0.31
CA VAL A 248 -18.32 7.32 -0.46
C VAL A 248 -18.88 8.14 0.70
N GLY A 249 -18.10 8.28 1.77
CA GLY A 249 -18.55 8.89 3.00
C GLY A 249 -17.47 8.99 4.07
N SER A 250 -17.69 9.91 5.02
CA SER A 250 -16.90 10.06 6.24
C SER A 250 -16.77 8.72 6.98
N VAL A 251 -15.63 8.50 7.64
CA VAL A 251 -15.43 7.37 8.58
C VAL A 251 -16.65 7.20 9.48
N SER A 252 -17.22 6.00 9.53
CA SER A 252 -18.33 5.71 10.44
C SER A 252 -17.85 5.69 11.89
N TYR A 253 -16.68 5.09 12.14
CA TYR A 253 -16.08 5.06 13.47
C TYR A 253 -14.56 4.88 13.43
N GLU A 254 -13.84 5.60 14.28
CA GLU A 254 -12.41 5.43 14.53
C GLU A 254 -12.21 4.89 15.96
N TYR A 255 -11.64 3.70 16.06
CA TYR A 255 -11.35 3.06 17.33
C TYR A 255 -10.12 3.68 17.99
N LYS A 256 -10.03 3.56 19.31
CA LYS A 256 -8.88 4.06 20.09
C LYS A 256 -7.54 3.45 19.68
N ASN A 257 -7.57 2.22 19.16
CA ASN A 257 -6.37 1.55 18.65
C ASN A 257 -5.96 2.03 17.25
N GLY A 258 -6.71 2.96 16.64
CA GLY A 258 -6.48 3.47 15.28
C GLY A 258 -7.12 2.64 14.18
N ALA A 259 -7.87 1.58 14.51
CA ALA A 259 -8.67 0.88 13.53
C ALA A 259 -9.83 1.78 13.07
N VAL A 260 -10.21 1.64 11.82
CA VAL A 260 -11.23 2.47 11.19
C VAL A 260 -12.28 1.55 10.61
N TYR A 261 -13.53 1.82 10.96
CA TYR A 261 -14.68 1.12 10.42
C TYR A 261 -15.51 2.01 9.49
N TYR A 262 -15.93 1.41 8.39
CA TYR A 262 -16.84 1.97 7.41
C TYR A 262 -18.05 1.03 7.29
N GLY A 263 -19.23 1.54 7.62
CA GLY A 263 -20.47 0.78 7.68
C GLY A 263 -21.44 1.34 8.70
N GLU A 264 -22.57 0.67 8.91
CA GLU A 264 -23.49 1.04 9.98
C GLU A 264 -22.89 0.69 11.35
N PHE A 265 -22.86 1.67 12.26
CA PHE A 265 -22.28 1.52 13.58
C PHE A 265 -23.32 1.95 14.63
N ILE A 266 -23.78 1.00 15.44
CA ILE A 266 -24.91 1.17 16.36
C ILE A 266 -24.48 0.66 17.74
N ASP A 267 -24.80 1.42 18.79
CA ASP A 267 -24.56 1.03 20.18
C ASP A 267 -23.12 0.61 20.50
N GLY A 268 -22.15 1.27 19.85
CA GLY A 268 -20.73 1.04 20.10
C GLY A 268 -20.13 -0.15 19.35
N GLN A 269 -20.83 -0.74 18.39
CA GLN A 269 -20.31 -1.86 17.59
C GLN A 269 -20.80 -1.81 16.13
N PRO A 270 -20.14 -2.55 15.21
CA PRO A 270 -20.65 -2.76 13.86
C PRO A 270 -22.06 -3.37 13.91
N ALA A 271 -23.00 -2.76 13.20
CA ALA A 271 -24.35 -3.29 13.07
C ALA A 271 -24.36 -4.57 12.21
N ASP A 272 -25.45 -5.33 12.31
CA ASP A 272 -25.68 -6.48 11.43
C ASP A 272 -25.77 -6.01 9.98
N GLY A 273 -24.90 -6.53 9.10
CA GLY A 273 -24.82 -6.07 7.72
C GLY A 273 -23.38 -6.02 7.21
N ARG A 274 -23.14 -5.38 6.07
CA ARG A 274 -21.78 -5.27 5.51
C ARG A 274 -21.02 -4.12 6.14
N GLY A 275 -19.72 -4.31 6.31
CA GLY A 275 -18.80 -3.26 6.72
C GLY A 275 -17.36 -3.57 6.35
N ILE A 276 -16.54 -2.52 6.42
CA ILE A 276 -15.12 -2.59 6.10
C ILE A 276 -14.35 -2.10 7.31
N MET A 277 -13.44 -2.93 7.79
CA MET A 277 -12.52 -2.60 8.88
C MET A 277 -11.11 -2.51 8.33
N VAL A 278 -10.44 -1.39 8.59
CA VAL A 278 -9.03 -1.19 8.27
C VAL A 278 -8.26 -1.04 9.58
N TYR A 279 -7.31 -1.93 9.81
CA TYR A 279 -6.50 -1.95 11.02
C TYR A 279 -5.21 -1.12 10.83
N PRO A 280 -4.63 -0.54 11.89
CA PRO A 280 -3.37 0.19 11.80
C PRO A 280 -2.21 -0.66 11.29
N SER A 281 -2.28 -1.97 11.52
CA SER A 281 -1.31 -2.94 10.99
C SER A 281 -1.31 -3.00 9.46
N GLY A 282 -2.33 -2.45 8.79
CA GLY A 282 -2.56 -2.61 7.35
C GLY A 282 -3.42 -3.83 7.01
N ASN A 283 -3.83 -4.63 8.02
CA ASN A 283 -4.83 -5.67 7.81
C ASN A 283 -6.17 -5.02 7.45
N ARG A 284 -6.99 -5.72 6.67
CA ARG A 284 -8.33 -5.27 6.30
C ARG A 284 -9.30 -6.44 6.37
N TYR A 285 -10.49 -6.17 6.86
CA TYR A 285 -11.66 -7.02 6.65
C TYR A 285 -12.69 -6.28 5.81
N ASP A 286 -13.25 -6.97 4.83
CA ASP A 286 -14.39 -6.53 4.04
C ASP A 286 -15.42 -7.67 4.05
N GLY A 287 -16.58 -7.45 4.65
CA GLY A 287 -17.56 -8.52 4.72
C GLY A 287 -18.71 -8.24 5.65
N GLU A 288 -19.45 -9.29 5.96
CA GLU A 288 -20.61 -9.22 6.81
C GLU A 288 -20.24 -9.20 8.31
N TYR A 289 -21.04 -8.48 9.07
CA TYR A 289 -21.01 -8.40 10.51
C TYR A 289 -22.33 -8.94 11.06
N ARG A 290 -22.24 -9.61 12.21
CA ARG A 290 -23.38 -10.03 13.02
C ARG A 290 -23.03 -9.90 14.49
N ALA A 291 -23.85 -9.17 15.24
CA ALA A 291 -23.62 -8.83 16.64
C ALA A 291 -22.20 -8.29 16.89
N GLY A 292 -21.77 -7.34 16.06
CA GLY A 292 -20.46 -6.68 16.18
C GLY A 292 -19.26 -7.52 15.74
N LYS A 293 -19.44 -8.78 15.31
CA LYS A 293 -18.35 -9.69 14.91
C LYS A 293 -18.42 -10.00 13.42
N ARG A 294 -17.26 -10.33 12.83
CA ARG A 294 -17.20 -10.82 11.44
C ARG A 294 -17.99 -12.12 11.32
N ALA A 295 -18.86 -12.17 10.32
CA ALA A 295 -19.77 -13.28 10.05
C ALA A 295 -20.03 -13.39 8.55
N GLY A 296 -20.77 -14.42 8.12
CA GLY A 296 -21.23 -14.51 6.72
C GLY A 296 -20.08 -14.56 5.73
N CYS A 297 -20.24 -13.97 4.55
CA CYS A 297 -19.16 -13.90 3.57
C CYS A 297 -18.26 -12.69 3.80
N GLY A 298 -16.96 -12.88 3.66
CA GLY A 298 -16.00 -11.77 3.69
C GLY A 298 -14.62 -12.13 3.16
N THR A 299 -13.80 -11.10 3.07
CA THR A 299 -12.40 -11.14 2.68
C THR A 299 -11.57 -10.49 3.78
N PHE A 300 -10.57 -11.21 4.27
CA PHE A 300 -9.57 -10.69 5.18
C PHE A 300 -8.22 -10.62 4.48
N THR A 301 -7.71 -9.42 4.25
CA THR A 301 -6.38 -9.17 3.69
C THR A 301 -5.41 -8.88 4.81
N PHE A 302 -4.28 -9.57 4.83
CA PHE A 302 -3.21 -9.33 5.78
C PHE A 302 -2.15 -8.42 5.16
N SER A 303 -1.56 -7.57 5.99
CA SER A 303 -0.46 -6.66 5.60
C SER A 303 0.78 -7.39 5.07
N ASN A 304 0.98 -8.65 5.47
CA ASN A 304 2.06 -9.52 4.99
C ASN A 304 1.75 -10.24 3.66
N GLY A 305 0.69 -9.85 2.95
CA GLY A 305 0.32 -10.44 1.65
C GLY A 305 -0.47 -11.75 1.73
N ARG A 306 -0.68 -12.32 2.93
CA ARG A 306 -1.63 -13.42 3.13
C ARG A 306 -3.07 -12.92 2.93
N GLY A 307 -3.99 -13.82 2.61
CA GLY A 307 -5.39 -13.45 2.41
C GLY A 307 -6.35 -14.61 2.65
N TYR A 308 -7.57 -14.29 3.08
CA TYR A 308 -8.67 -15.23 3.15
C TYR A 308 -9.90 -14.65 2.48
N THR A 309 -10.57 -15.43 1.63
CA THR A 309 -11.88 -15.12 1.09
C THR A 309 -12.80 -16.31 1.35
N GLY A 310 -13.86 -16.12 2.12
CA GLY A 310 -14.72 -17.24 2.50
C GLY A 310 -15.69 -16.90 3.60
N GLN A 311 -16.18 -17.92 4.29
CA GLN A 311 -17.16 -17.74 5.35
C GLN A 311 -16.50 -17.41 6.70
N PHE A 312 -17.15 -16.55 7.45
CA PHE A 312 -16.78 -16.14 8.80
C PHE A 312 -17.86 -16.54 9.79
N GLU A 313 -17.44 -16.94 10.98
CA GLU A 313 -18.30 -17.18 12.12
C GLU A 313 -17.63 -16.66 13.38
N ALA A 314 -18.25 -15.66 14.01
CA ALA A 314 -17.78 -15.06 15.26
C ALA A 314 -16.28 -14.71 15.24
N ASP A 315 -15.86 -13.93 14.25
CA ASP A 315 -14.48 -13.49 14.02
C ASP A 315 -13.48 -14.54 13.51
N LYS A 316 -13.94 -15.76 13.21
CA LYS A 316 -13.07 -16.84 12.72
C LYS A 316 -13.41 -17.26 11.31
N PHE A 317 -12.41 -17.74 10.56
CA PHE A 317 -12.64 -18.45 9.31
C PHE A 317 -13.38 -19.76 9.62
N SER A 318 -14.46 -20.00 8.89
CA SER A 318 -15.35 -21.13 9.05
C SER A 318 -15.89 -21.54 7.68
N GLY A 319 -16.48 -22.73 7.56
CA GLY A 319 -17.11 -23.19 6.33
C GLY A 319 -16.15 -23.22 5.13
N GLN A 320 -16.62 -22.87 3.94
CA GLN A 320 -15.80 -22.93 2.72
C GLN A 320 -15.05 -21.62 2.49
N GLY A 321 -13.80 -21.70 2.03
CA GLY A 321 -13.01 -20.53 1.68
C GLY A 321 -11.75 -20.82 0.87
N THR A 322 -11.10 -19.73 0.46
CA THR A 322 -9.79 -19.71 -0.17
C THR A 322 -8.82 -18.99 0.74
N TRP A 323 -7.71 -19.65 1.04
CA TRP A 323 -6.61 -19.12 1.83
C TRP A 323 -5.38 -18.96 0.94
N ILE A 324 -4.89 -17.73 0.84
CA ILE A 324 -3.72 -17.33 0.06
C ILE A 324 -2.54 -17.15 1.03
N LEU A 325 -1.45 -17.84 0.74
CA LEU A 325 -0.19 -17.74 1.48
C LEU A 325 0.68 -16.61 0.91
N GLU A 326 1.65 -16.14 1.70
CA GLU A 326 2.56 -15.05 1.34
C GLU A 326 3.34 -15.33 0.04
N ASN A 327 3.62 -16.59 -0.26
CA ASN A 327 4.32 -17.04 -1.46
C ASN A 327 3.40 -17.23 -2.69
N GLY A 328 2.10 -16.89 -2.58
CA GLY A 328 1.10 -17.05 -3.64
C GLY A 328 0.51 -18.46 -3.78
N GLU A 329 0.96 -19.43 -2.98
CA GLU A 329 0.29 -20.73 -2.85
C GLU A 329 -1.10 -20.53 -2.25
N ARG A 330 -2.03 -21.45 -2.54
CA ARG A 330 -3.41 -21.32 -2.06
C ARG A 330 -4.00 -22.64 -1.63
N TYR A 331 -4.80 -22.59 -0.58
CA TYR A 331 -5.68 -23.67 -0.16
C TYR A 331 -7.12 -23.28 -0.45
N ILE A 332 -7.88 -24.18 -1.06
CA ILE A 332 -9.31 -24.01 -1.34
C ILE A 332 -10.05 -25.17 -0.67
N GLY A 333 -10.94 -24.88 0.26
CA GLY A 333 -11.68 -25.93 0.95
C GLY A 333 -12.31 -25.49 2.26
N GLU A 334 -12.55 -26.47 3.12
CA GLU A 334 -13.24 -26.29 4.39
C GLU A 334 -12.31 -25.72 5.50
N PHE A 335 -12.88 -24.85 6.33
CA PHE A 335 -12.27 -24.19 7.46
C PHE A 335 -13.11 -24.40 8.71
N LYS A 336 -12.43 -24.52 9.84
CA LYS A 336 -13.05 -24.51 11.16
C LYS A 336 -12.10 -23.85 12.15
N ASP A 337 -12.61 -22.87 12.90
CA ASP A 337 -11.86 -22.17 13.94
C ASP A 337 -10.49 -21.66 13.44
N ASN A 338 -10.47 -21.00 12.27
CA ASN A 338 -9.27 -20.47 11.60
C ASN A 338 -8.34 -21.50 10.93
N GLN A 339 -8.67 -22.79 10.98
CA GLN A 339 -7.80 -23.86 10.48
C GLN A 339 -8.44 -24.58 9.30
N CYS A 340 -7.64 -25.00 8.32
CA CYS A 340 -8.13 -25.89 7.26
C CYS A 340 -8.58 -27.22 7.88
N ASN A 341 -9.83 -27.60 7.63
CA ASN A 341 -10.47 -28.72 8.29
C ASN A 341 -11.62 -29.26 7.43
N GLY A 342 -11.54 -30.50 6.96
CA GLY A 342 -12.48 -31.08 6.01
C GLY A 342 -11.85 -31.30 4.64
N GLN A 343 -12.65 -31.35 3.58
CA GLN A 343 -12.14 -31.52 2.22
C GLN A 343 -11.49 -30.24 1.71
N GLY A 344 -10.37 -30.37 1.01
CA GLY A 344 -9.77 -29.24 0.32
C GLY A 344 -8.58 -29.58 -0.57
N THR A 345 -8.22 -28.61 -1.39
CA THR A 345 -7.18 -28.68 -2.41
C THR A 345 -6.14 -27.61 -2.16
N PHE A 346 -4.88 -28.02 -2.00
CA PHE A 346 -3.74 -27.13 -1.97
C PHE A 346 -3.19 -26.97 -3.39
N ILE A 347 -2.88 -25.74 -3.79
CA ILE A 347 -2.33 -25.40 -5.10
C ILE A 347 -0.99 -24.71 -4.88
N PHE A 348 0.05 -25.30 -5.45
CA PHE A 348 1.42 -24.84 -5.35
C PHE A 348 1.71 -23.72 -6.35
N SER A 349 2.76 -22.95 -6.10
CA SER A 349 3.18 -21.83 -6.96
C SER A 349 3.53 -22.26 -8.40
N ASN A 350 3.95 -23.53 -8.58
CA ASN A 350 4.19 -24.13 -9.89
C ASN A 350 2.90 -24.57 -10.63
N GLY A 351 1.71 -24.31 -10.07
CA GLY A 351 0.41 -24.66 -10.65
C GLY A 351 -0.05 -26.10 -10.39
N SER A 352 0.79 -26.97 -9.82
CA SER A 352 0.36 -28.30 -9.38
C SER A 352 -0.57 -28.21 -8.18
N SER A 353 -1.35 -29.27 -7.93
CA SER A 353 -2.29 -29.29 -6.79
C SER A 353 -2.31 -30.64 -6.07
N LYS A 354 -2.78 -30.63 -4.82
CA LYS A 354 -3.01 -31.82 -4.01
C LYS A 354 -4.30 -31.69 -3.21
N SER A 355 -5.25 -32.56 -3.49
CA SER A 355 -6.54 -32.65 -2.82
C SER A 355 -6.53 -33.71 -1.70
N GLY A 356 -7.35 -33.52 -0.68
CA GLY A 356 -7.64 -34.55 0.32
C GLY A 356 -8.34 -34.01 1.57
N VAL A 357 -8.34 -34.82 2.62
CA VAL A 357 -8.95 -34.47 3.91
C VAL A 357 -7.92 -33.82 4.83
N TRP A 358 -8.29 -32.66 5.34
CA TRP A 358 -7.50 -31.83 6.24
C TRP A 358 -8.05 -31.89 7.65
N HIS A 359 -7.17 -31.88 8.63
CA HIS A 359 -7.53 -31.80 10.04
C HIS A 359 -6.50 -30.95 10.76
N GLN A 360 -6.98 -29.90 11.44
CA GLN A 360 -6.14 -28.97 12.19
C GLN A 360 -4.97 -28.41 11.36
N GLY A 361 -5.28 -27.91 10.16
CA GLY A 361 -4.31 -27.28 9.27
C GLY A 361 -3.41 -28.26 8.49
N LYS A 362 -3.54 -29.57 8.71
CA LYS A 362 -2.67 -30.60 8.10
C LYS A 362 -3.44 -31.59 7.24
N LEU A 363 -2.83 -32.03 6.15
CA LEU A 363 -3.38 -33.08 5.30
C LEU A 363 -3.19 -34.46 5.98
N LEU A 364 -4.27 -35.21 6.22
CA LEU A 364 -4.24 -36.45 7.03
C LEU A 364 -3.29 -37.54 6.50
N ASN A 365 -3.05 -37.59 5.19
CA ASN A 365 -2.19 -38.58 4.53
C ASN A 365 -1.01 -37.94 3.79
N GLY A 366 -0.49 -36.81 4.28
CA GLY A 366 0.66 -36.14 3.68
C GLY A 366 1.41 -35.25 4.66
N SER A 367 2.48 -34.61 4.16
CA SER A 367 3.30 -33.68 4.93
C SER A 367 2.92 -32.20 4.72
N LEU A 368 1.78 -31.92 4.06
CA LEU A 368 1.36 -30.55 3.77
C LEU A 368 0.67 -29.91 4.97
N SER A 369 0.99 -28.63 5.16
CA SER A 369 0.32 -27.71 6.08
C SER A 369 -0.18 -26.51 5.29
N CYS A 370 -1.42 -26.09 5.54
CA CYS A 370 -1.93 -24.81 5.05
C CYS A 370 -1.61 -23.66 6.02
N GLU A 371 -1.13 -23.98 7.23
CA GLU A 371 -0.68 -23.02 8.24
C GLU A 371 0.85 -22.86 8.12
N GLN A 372 1.28 -21.78 7.48
CA GLN A 372 2.64 -21.27 7.56
C GLN A 372 2.64 -20.01 8.43
N GLY A 373 2.74 -20.20 9.76
CA GLY A 373 2.78 -19.12 10.75
C GLY A 373 1.50 -18.94 11.57
N SER A 374 1.59 -18.17 12.66
CA SER A 374 0.43 -17.85 13.51
C SER A 374 -0.64 -17.13 12.69
N LEU A 375 -1.89 -17.55 12.83
CA LEU A 375 -3.02 -16.81 12.27
C LEU A 375 -3.51 -15.82 13.33
N ASP A 376 -2.74 -14.75 13.52
CA ASP A 376 -3.10 -13.66 14.44
C ASP A 376 -4.14 -12.78 13.76
N LEU A 377 -5.38 -13.26 13.67
CA LEU A 377 -6.49 -12.38 13.34
C LEU A 377 -6.57 -11.33 14.45
N PRO A 378 -6.47 -10.04 14.12
CA PRO A 378 -6.71 -9.01 15.12
C PRO A 378 -8.09 -9.26 15.71
N ALA A 379 -8.13 -9.30 17.03
CA ALA A 379 -9.39 -9.36 17.74
C ALA A 379 -10.22 -8.13 17.37
N SER A 380 -11.55 -8.26 17.49
CA SER A 380 -12.41 -7.09 17.33
C SER A 380 -11.91 -5.98 18.27
N PRO A 381 -11.77 -4.72 17.83
CA PRO A 381 -11.06 -3.67 18.56
C PRO A 381 -11.48 -3.42 20.02
N ASP A 382 -12.65 -3.93 20.44
CA ASP A 382 -13.21 -3.80 21.78
C ASP A 382 -13.17 -5.10 22.62
N SER A 383 -12.45 -6.14 22.17
CA SER A 383 -12.31 -7.43 22.88
C SER A 383 -11.36 -7.38 24.08
#